data_AF-A0A314Y5B0-F1
#
_entry.id   AF-A0A314Y5B0-F1
#
_cell.length_a   1.000
_cell.length_b   1.000
_cell.length_c   1.000
_cell.angle_alpha   90.00
_cell.angle_beta   90.00
_cell.angle_gamma   90.00
#
_symmetry.space_group_name_H-M   'P 1'
#
loop_
_entity.id
_entity.type
_entity.pdbx_description
1 polymer ?
#
loop_
_entity_poly.entity_id
_entity_poly.type
_entity_poly.pdbx_seq_one_letter_code
_entity_poly.pdbx_strand_id
1 'polypeptide(L)'
;MQRATCRRIGSNVSSYVGMVSETLKNSIPKAVVHCQVREAKRSLLNDFYIQLGKKEGRQLAQLLGENPEMMERRQQCAKRLELYKSARDEIDSVSWS
;
A
#
# COMPACT_ATOMS: atom_id res chain seq x y z
N MET A 1 36.99 -53.56 0.71
CA MET A 1 35.55 -53.46 0.36
C MET A 1 34.84 -52.28 1.05
N GLN A 2 35.05 -52.01 2.36
CA GLN A 2 34.36 -50.94 3.12
C GLN A 2 34.54 -49.48 2.64
N ARG A 3 35.69 -49.10 2.07
CA ARG A 3 35.95 -47.70 1.63
C ARG A 3 35.06 -47.25 0.46
N ALA A 4 34.67 -48.17 -0.43
CA ALA A 4 33.82 -47.86 -1.58
C ALA A 4 32.36 -47.59 -1.16
N THR A 5 31.86 -48.32 -0.15
CA THR A 5 30.50 -48.15 0.39
C THR A 5 30.34 -46.79 1.07
N CYS A 6 31.32 -46.35 1.86
CA CYS A 6 31.27 -45.04 2.52
C CYS A 6 31.25 -43.89 1.49
N ARG A 7 32.01 -44.00 0.38
CA ARG A 7 31.95 -43.03 -0.72
C ARG A 7 30.57 -42.99 -1.39
N ARG A 8 29.94 -44.13 -1.61
CA ARG A 8 28.62 -44.22 -2.26
C ARG A 8 27.50 -43.70 -1.35
N ILE A 9 27.60 -43.94 -0.05
CA ILE A 9 26.70 -43.34 0.94
C ILE A 9 26.89 -41.81 0.95
N GLY A 10 28.14 -41.34 0.97
CA GLY A 10 28.45 -39.91 0.93
C GLY A 10 27.91 -39.21 -0.32
N SER A 11 28.04 -39.81 -1.50
CA SER A 11 27.48 -39.25 -2.74
C SER A 11 25.95 -39.17 -2.68
N ASN A 12 25.28 -40.22 -2.20
CA ASN A 12 23.82 -40.25 -2.12
C ASN A 12 23.27 -39.21 -1.15
N VAL A 13 23.90 -39.07 0.02
CA VAL A 13 23.53 -38.04 1.01
C VAL A 13 23.75 -36.65 0.41
N SER A 14 24.88 -36.42 -0.26
CA SER A 14 25.16 -35.13 -0.90
C SER A 14 24.13 -34.79 -2.00
N SER A 15 23.75 -35.76 -2.85
CA SER A 15 22.70 -35.59 -3.84
C SER A 15 21.34 -35.27 -3.21
N TYR A 16 20.98 -35.96 -2.12
CA TYR A 16 19.73 -35.70 -1.41
C TYR A 16 19.69 -34.29 -0.80
N VAL A 17 20.78 -33.88 -0.14
CA VAL A 17 20.91 -32.51 0.40
C VAL A 17 20.78 -31.48 -0.71
N GLY A 18 21.39 -31.72 -1.88
CA GLY A 18 21.23 -30.89 -3.06
C GLY A 18 19.76 -30.75 -3.51
N MET A 19 19.06 -31.87 -3.67
CA MET A 19 17.64 -31.88 -4.06
C MET A 19 16.74 -31.14 -3.05
N VAL A 20 16.98 -31.35 -1.75
CA VAL A 20 16.23 -30.66 -0.69
C VAL A 20 16.52 -29.16 -0.72
N SER A 21 17.78 -28.76 -0.91
CA SER A 21 18.15 -27.34 -1.02
C SER A 21 17.44 -26.67 -2.20
N GLU A 22 17.41 -27.29 -3.39
CA GLU A 22 16.67 -26.76 -4.55
C GLU A 22 15.16 -26.67 -4.30
N THR A 23 14.60 -27.62 -3.55
CA THR A 23 13.19 -27.57 -3.16
C THR A 23 12.93 -26.40 -2.19
N LEU A 24 13.77 -26.23 -1.18
CA LEU A 24 13.65 -25.18 -0.17
C LEU A 24 13.83 -23.78 -0.76
N LYS A 25 14.74 -23.60 -1.73
CA LYS A 25 14.90 -22.33 -2.46
C LYS A 25 13.60 -21.85 -3.08
N ASN A 26 12.73 -22.77 -3.49
CA ASN A 26 11.45 -22.45 -4.09
C ASN A 26 10.29 -22.41 -3.08
N SER A 27 10.28 -23.29 -2.08
CA SER A 27 9.16 -23.42 -1.14
C SER A 27 9.19 -22.36 -0.03
N ILE A 28 10.36 -21.96 0.46
CA ILE A 28 10.48 -20.97 1.54
C ILE A 28 9.93 -19.60 1.10
N PRO A 29 10.34 -19.02 -0.05
CA PRO A 29 9.78 -17.73 -0.47
C PRO A 29 8.27 -17.80 -0.71
N LYS A 30 7.77 -18.92 -1.26
CA LYS A 30 6.32 -19.13 -1.44
C LYS A 30 5.57 -19.16 -0.12
N ALA A 31 6.11 -19.86 0.88
CA ALA A 31 5.53 -19.91 2.23
C ALA A 31 5.54 -18.52 2.89
N VAL A 32 6.63 -17.77 2.77
CA VAL A 32 6.75 -16.39 3.27
C VAL A 32 5.71 -15.48 2.61
N VAL A 33 5.62 -15.49 1.28
CA VAL A 33 4.62 -14.69 0.55
C VAL A 33 3.20 -15.09 0.95
N HIS A 34 2.92 -16.38 1.03
CA HIS A 34 1.59 -16.86 1.37
C HIS A 34 1.18 -16.49 2.79
N CYS A 35 2.03 -16.77 3.78
CA CYS A 35 1.69 -16.64 5.19
C CYS A 35 1.90 -15.23 5.75
N GLN A 36 2.83 -14.46 5.19
CA GLN A 36 3.15 -13.13 5.70
C GLN A 36 2.56 -12.06 4.80
N VAL A 37 2.98 -12.01 3.52
CA VAL A 37 2.63 -10.88 2.64
C VAL A 37 1.13 -10.89 2.31
N ARG A 38 0.61 -12.05 1.91
CA ARG A 38 -0.76 -12.19 1.44
C ARG A 38 -1.77 -12.07 2.59
N GLU A 39 -1.46 -12.65 3.74
CA GLU A 39 -2.26 -12.50 4.95
C GLU A 39 -2.17 -11.06 5.50
N ALA A 40 -0.99 -10.44 5.58
CA ALA A 40 -0.87 -9.05 6.04
C ALA A 40 -1.68 -8.09 5.17
N LYS A 41 -1.67 -8.26 3.83
CA LYS A 41 -2.52 -7.47 2.92
C LYS A 41 -4.02 -7.64 3.24
N ARG A 42 -4.46 -8.88 3.48
CA ARG A 42 -5.86 -9.17 3.79
C ARG A 42 -6.26 -8.61 5.16
N SER A 43 -5.44 -8.85 6.18
CA SER A 43 -5.67 -8.37 7.54
C SER A 43 -5.69 -6.85 7.60
N LEU A 44 -4.78 -6.16 6.92
CA LEU A 44 -4.74 -4.69 6.91
C LEU A 44 -6.07 -4.08 6.46
N LEU A 45 -6.66 -4.59 5.38
CA LEU A 45 -7.96 -4.11 4.88
C LEU A 45 -9.10 -4.48 5.82
N ASN A 46 -9.12 -5.71 6.32
CA ASN A 46 -10.15 -6.14 7.27
C ASN A 46 -10.11 -5.29 8.56
N ASP A 47 -8.92 -5.10 9.12
CA ASP A 47 -8.70 -4.29 10.31
C ASP A 47 -9.10 -2.84 10.07
N PHE A 48 -8.79 -2.29 8.89
CA PHE A 48 -9.23 -0.96 8.49
C PHE A 48 -10.76 -0.85 8.49
N TYR A 49 -11.47 -1.78 7.84
CA TYR A 49 -12.94 -1.75 7.80
C TYR A 49 -13.57 -1.94 9.18
N ILE A 50 -13.02 -2.84 10.00
CA ILE A 50 -13.49 -3.07 11.37
C ILE A 50 -13.29 -1.81 12.23
N GLN A 51 -12.11 -1.18 12.14
CA GLN A 51 -11.83 0.04 12.88
C GLN A 51 -12.71 1.20 12.41
N LEU A 52 -12.93 1.34 11.10
CA LEU A 52 -13.78 2.39 10.54
C LEU A 52 -15.25 2.19 10.92
N GLY A 53 -15.76 0.96 10.85
CA GLY A 53 -17.15 0.64 11.22
C GLY A 53 -17.45 0.82 12.70
N LYS A 54 -16.44 0.78 13.58
CA LYS A 54 -16.57 1.07 15.01
C LYS A 54 -16.56 2.57 15.35
N LYS A 55 -16.18 3.44 14.42
CA LYS A 55 -16.09 4.89 14.68
C LYS A 55 -17.45 5.56 14.54
N GLU A 56 -17.78 6.40 15.52
CA GLU A 56 -18.98 7.23 15.48
C GLU A 56 -18.82 8.42 14.53
N GLY A 57 -19.95 9.04 14.14
CA GLY A 57 -19.97 10.16 13.18
C GLY A 57 -19.04 11.32 13.53
N ARG A 58 -18.87 11.65 14.82
CA ARG A 58 -17.93 12.72 15.26
C ARG A 58 -16.47 12.35 15.01
N GLN A 59 -16.10 11.09 15.25
CA GLN A 59 -14.73 10.60 15.05
C GLN A 59 -14.41 10.47 13.55
N LEU A 60 -15.39 10.07 12.74
CA LEU A 60 -15.28 10.08 11.29
C LEU A 60 -15.14 11.51 10.75
N ALA A 61 -15.95 12.45 11.23
CA ALA A 61 -15.84 13.86 10.84
C ALA A 61 -14.47 14.45 11.18
N GLN A 62 -13.86 14.06 12.30
CA GLN A 62 -12.51 14.47 12.66
C GLN A 62 -11.46 13.90 11.70
N LEU A 63 -11.57 12.62 11.31
CA LEU A 63 -10.66 12.00 10.33
C LEU A 63 -10.78 12.62 8.94
N LEU A 64 -11.98 13.10 8.58
CA LEU A 64 -12.27 13.78 7.32
C LEU A 64 -12.00 15.29 7.38
N GLY A 65 -11.67 15.83 8.56
CA GLY A 65 -11.36 17.24 8.74
C GLY A 65 -10.09 17.62 7.99
N GLU A 66 -10.18 18.57 7.07
CA GLU A 66 -9.01 19.14 6.40
C GLU A 66 -8.12 19.86 7.42
N ASN A 67 -6.81 19.84 7.19
CA ASN A 67 -5.87 20.64 7.97
C ASN A 67 -6.22 22.14 7.80
N PRO A 68 -6.23 22.94 8.89
CA PRO A 68 -6.60 24.36 8.84
C PRO A 68 -5.79 25.18 7.84
N GLU A 69 -4.51 24.88 7.65
CA GLU A 69 -3.66 25.56 6.66
C GLU A 69 -4.10 25.27 5.22
N MET A 70 -4.55 24.03 4.95
CA MET A 70 -5.12 23.67 3.64
C MET A 70 -6.46 24.36 3.41
N MET A 71 -7.30 24.43 4.45
CA MET A 71 -8.59 25.11 4.39
C MET A 71 -8.40 26.61 4.09
N GLU A 72 -7.46 27.27 4.76
CA GLU A 72 -7.15 28.68 4.53
C GLU A 72 -6.63 28.92 3.11
N ARG A 73 -5.68 28.10 2.64
CA ARG A 73 -5.17 28.19 1.26
C ARG A 73 -6.29 28.00 0.23
N ARG A 74 -7.19 27.04 0.46
CA ARG A 74 -8.36 26.81 -0.40
C ARG A 74 -9.27 28.05 -0.45
N GLN A 75 -9.54 28.68 0.69
CA GLN A 75 -10.35 29.90 0.77
C GLN A 75 -9.67 31.08 0.06
N GLN A 76 -8.37 31.29 0.26
CA GLN A 76 -7.62 32.35 -0.43
C GLN A 76 -7.65 32.17 -1.95
N CYS A 77 -7.45 30.93 -2.44
CA CYS A 77 -7.55 30.61 -3.86
C CYS A 77 -8.98 30.84 -4.41
N ALA A 78 -10.02 30.45 -3.66
CA ALA A 78 -11.40 30.68 -4.06
C ALA A 78 -11.73 32.17 -4.17
N LYS A 79 -11.33 32.98 -3.18
CA LYS A 79 -11.51 34.44 -3.21
C LYS A 79 -10.80 35.07 -4.40
N ARG A 80 -9.54 34.68 -4.66
CA ARG A 80 -8.79 35.18 -5.80
C ARG A 80 -9.43 34.78 -7.14
N LEU A 81 -9.99 33.57 -7.22
CA LEU A 81 -10.72 33.10 -8.40
C LEU A 81 -11.99 33.92 -8.64
N GLU A 82 -12.77 34.23 -7.60
CA GLU A 82 -13.94 35.09 -7.71
C GLU A 82 -13.58 36.47 -8.25
N LEU A 83 -12.52 37.09 -7.72
CA LEU A 83 -12.02 38.38 -8.21
C LEU A 83 -11.65 38.34 -9.69
N TYR A 84 -10.97 37.26 -10.13
CA TYR A 84 -10.63 37.12 -11.55
C TYR A 84 -11.83 36.85 -12.45
N LYS A 85 -12.89 36.22 -11.94
CA LYS A 85 -14.15 36.06 -12.68
C LYS A 85 -14.86 37.40 -12.85
N SER A 86 -15.01 38.18 -11.78
CA SER A 86 -15.62 39.52 -11.88
C SER A 86 -14.84 40.43 -12.82
N ALA A 87 -13.50 40.44 -12.74
CA ALA A 87 -12.67 41.21 -13.66
C ALA A 87 -12.83 40.77 -15.13
N ARG A 88 -12.99 39.47 -15.38
CA ARG A 88 -13.31 38.95 -16.72
C ARG A 88 -14.68 39.43 -17.18
N ASP A 89 -15.71 39.31 -16.34
CA ASP A 89 -17.08 39.69 -16.68
C ASP A 89 -17.16 41.20 -17.00
N GLU A 90 -16.39 42.04 -16.28
CA GLU A 90 -16.25 43.47 -16.58
C GLU A 90 -15.60 43.71 -17.96
N ILE A 91 -14.48 43.03 -18.26
CA ILE A 91 -13.82 43.13 -19.57
C ILE A 91 -14.76 42.69 -20.69
N ASP A 92 -15.44 41.57 -20.50
CA ASP A 92 -16.39 41.03 -21.48
C ASP A 92 -17.53 42.03 -21.72
N SER A 93 -18.07 42.67 -20.68
CA SER A 93 -19.14 43.67 -20.82
C SER A 93 -18.77 44.87 -21.70
N VAL A 94 -17.50 45.30 -21.66
CA VAL A 94 -16.98 46.42 -22.45
C VAL A 94 -16.65 45.98 -23.88
N SER A 95 -16.22 44.74 -24.08
CA SER A 95 -15.85 44.22 -25.41
C SER A 95 -17.02 44.00 -26.38
N TRP A 96 -18.25 43.87 -25.85
CA TRP A 96 -19.49 43.70 -26.63
C TRP A 96 -20.37 44.97 -26.67
N SER A 97 -19.86 46.10 -26.15
CA SER A 97 -20.43 47.45 -26.34
C SER A 97 -19.79 48.13 -27.55
#